data_AF-A0A915PDC6-F1
#
_entry.id   AF-A0A915PDC6-F1
#
_cell.length_a   1.000
_cell.length_b   1.000
_cell.length_c   1.000
_cell.angle_alpha   90.00
_cell.angle_beta   90.00
_cell.angle_gamma   90.00
#
_symmetry.space_group_name_H-M   'P 1'
#
loop_
_entity.id
_entity.type
_entity.pdbx_description
1 polymer ?
#
loop_
_entity_poly.entity_id
_entity_poly.type
_entity_poly.pdbx_seq_one_letter_code
_entity_poly.pdbx_strand_id
1 'polypeptide(L)'
;MNDNLSLFIPLSHEDVDCPDHKKYGPLSGNRAYYLIVPGLSLLSQTEIAKFCPKEKAFCLTKALQGQCYGKNVKAETLKRTCPCSCDAVHFDRIQSCCKAVGRREMEFCLPLCRYNTTLDELSTGLGYKCVSQLTTWAYCAADVGDNTACCKQRGIAPECLSFCKGDVPTCDLQSLFTYQPCLRYIGTITHCHMENLHSVPRWDPEWTARCDWDESD
;
A
#
# COMPACT_ATOMS: atom_id res chain seq x y z
N MET A 1 3.96 41.11 -21.57
CA MET A 1 4.60 39.79 -21.71
C MET A 1 4.35 39.07 -20.41
N ASN A 2 3.44 38.10 -20.46
CA ASN A 2 3.06 37.24 -19.36
C ASN A 2 4.21 36.26 -19.11
N ASP A 3 4.55 36.02 -17.84
CA ASP A 3 4.92 34.67 -17.41
C ASP A 3 4.47 34.46 -15.97
N ASN A 4 3.62 33.44 -15.82
CA ASN A 4 2.93 33.05 -14.61
C ASN A 4 3.92 32.54 -13.56
N LEU A 5 3.98 33.24 -12.43
CA LEU A 5 4.59 32.75 -11.20
C LEU A 5 3.70 31.62 -10.65
N SER A 6 4.06 30.38 -10.95
CA SER A 6 3.42 29.21 -10.35
C SER A 6 3.85 29.13 -8.89
N LEU A 7 3.00 29.62 -7.99
CA LEU A 7 3.12 29.36 -6.55
C LEU A 7 3.00 27.84 -6.32
N PHE A 8 4.12 27.18 -6.10
CA PHE A 8 4.15 25.90 -5.40
C PHE A 8 3.88 26.17 -3.93
N ILE A 9 2.63 26.02 -3.50
CA ILE A 9 2.28 25.92 -2.08
C ILE A 9 2.67 24.50 -1.65
N PRO A 10 3.62 24.32 -0.71
CA PRO A 10 3.86 23.01 -0.12
C PRO A 10 2.61 22.65 0.69
N LEU A 11 1.90 21.60 0.27
CA LEU A 11 0.79 21.06 1.05
C LEU A 11 1.37 20.34 2.27
N SER A 12 1.39 21.05 3.40
CA SER A 12 1.57 20.48 4.73
C SER A 12 0.55 19.35 4.91
N HIS A 13 1.04 18.14 5.15
CA HIS A 13 0.24 16.95 5.42
C HIS A 13 -0.46 16.98 6.81
N GLU A 14 -0.45 18.13 7.49
CA GLU A 14 -0.88 18.26 8.90
C GLU A 14 -2.37 18.62 9.07
N ASP A 15 -3.10 18.99 8.00
CA ASP A 15 -4.51 19.38 8.09
C ASP A 15 -5.51 18.30 7.62
N VAL A 16 -5.02 17.13 7.23
CA VAL A 16 -5.88 16.01 6.81
C VAL A 16 -6.28 15.20 8.04
N ASP A 17 -7.39 15.57 8.66
CA ASP A 17 -8.00 14.83 9.78
C ASP A 17 -8.68 13.54 9.27
N CYS A 18 -7.90 12.70 8.59
CA CYS A 18 -8.16 11.26 8.47
C CYS A 18 -7.88 10.68 9.86
N PRO A 19 -8.77 9.83 10.42
CA PRO A 19 -8.39 9.08 11.61
C PRO A 19 -7.06 8.37 11.36
N ASP A 20 -6.07 8.60 12.25
CA ASP A 20 -4.74 7.95 12.24
C ASP A 20 -4.89 6.52 11.73
N HIS A 21 -4.04 6.07 10.81
CA HIS A 21 -4.17 4.73 10.21
C HIS A 21 -4.22 3.61 11.26
N LYS A 22 -3.77 3.89 12.50
CA LYS A 22 -3.98 3.06 13.69
C LYS A 22 -5.45 2.79 14.06
N LYS A 23 -6.40 3.57 13.56
CA LYS A 23 -7.86 3.42 13.74
C LYS A 23 -8.51 2.54 12.67
N TYR A 24 -7.83 2.27 11.55
CA TYR A 24 -8.26 1.22 10.63
C TYR A 24 -7.93 -0.13 11.29
N GLY A 25 -8.79 -0.55 12.22
CA GLY A 25 -8.74 -1.89 12.78
C GLY A 25 -8.90 -2.96 11.69
N PRO A 26 -8.71 -4.25 12.01
CA PRO A 26 -8.95 -5.31 11.05
C PRO A 26 -10.38 -5.18 10.51
N LEU A 27 -10.49 -4.91 9.19
CA LEU A 27 -11.79 -4.89 8.50
C LEU A 27 -12.48 -6.23 8.74
N SER A 28 -13.55 -6.19 9.55
CA SER A 28 -14.42 -7.31 9.87
C SER A 28 -15.52 -7.35 8.82
N GLY A 29 -15.18 -7.85 7.63
CA GLY A 29 -16.15 -8.15 6.59
C GLY A 29 -16.67 -9.57 6.79
N ASN A 30 -17.95 -9.73 7.14
CA ASN A 30 -18.61 -11.04 7.11
C ASN A 30 -18.47 -11.64 5.71
N ARG A 31 -17.94 -12.86 5.66
CA ARG A 31 -17.68 -13.66 4.45
C ARG A 31 -19.02 -14.09 3.82
N ALA A 32 -19.70 -13.15 3.17
CA ALA A 32 -20.73 -13.50 2.21
C ALA A 32 -20.00 -13.98 0.94
N TYR A 33 -20.30 -15.20 0.52
CA TYR A 33 -19.87 -15.79 -0.75
C TYR A 33 -20.43 -14.97 -1.92
N TYR A 34 -19.87 -13.79 -2.16
CA TYR A 34 -20.15 -13.01 -3.35
C TYR A 34 -19.19 -13.47 -4.44
N LEU A 35 -19.77 -13.82 -5.58
CA LEU A 35 -19.09 -13.98 -6.86
C LEU A 35 -18.00 -12.91 -6.96
N ILE A 36 -16.74 -13.35 -7.05
CA ILE A 36 -15.58 -12.47 -7.20
C ILE A 36 -15.78 -11.69 -8.50
N VAL A 37 -16.28 -10.47 -8.40
CA VAL A 37 -16.21 -9.52 -9.51
C VAL A 37 -14.80 -8.91 -9.40
N PRO A 38 -13.87 -9.25 -10.30
CA PRO A 38 -12.54 -8.67 -10.27
C PRO A 38 -12.66 -7.15 -10.46
N GLY A 39 -12.36 -6.37 -9.41
CA GLY A 39 -12.35 -4.91 -9.51
C GLY A 39 -13.00 -4.09 -8.40
N LEU A 40 -13.64 -4.70 -7.39
CA LEU A 40 -14.21 -3.95 -6.28
C LEU A 40 -13.28 -3.98 -5.06
N SER A 41 -13.10 -2.81 -4.43
CA SER A 41 -12.66 -2.72 -3.04
C SER A 41 -13.59 -3.56 -2.17
N LEU A 42 -13.05 -4.29 -1.19
CA LEU A 42 -13.86 -5.11 -0.29
C LEU A 42 -14.72 -4.25 0.66
N LEU A 43 -14.37 -2.97 0.78
CA LEU A 43 -15.14 -1.98 1.51
C LEU A 43 -16.49 -1.67 0.83
N SER A 44 -17.53 -1.58 1.66
CA SER A 44 -18.82 -0.99 1.32
C SER A 44 -18.83 0.52 1.57
N GLN A 45 -19.81 1.20 0.96
CA GLN A 45 -20.02 2.64 1.16
C GLN A 45 -20.24 3.00 2.63
N THR A 46 -20.89 2.12 3.40
CA THR A 46 -21.14 2.34 4.82
C THR A 46 -19.88 2.24 5.67
N GLU A 47 -18.92 1.39 5.29
CA GLU A 47 -17.64 1.27 5.98
C GLU A 47 -16.78 2.52 5.74
N ILE A 48 -16.66 2.98 4.48
CA ILE A 48 -15.94 4.22 4.18
C ILE A 48 -16.61 5.41 4.88
N ALA A 49 -17.94 5.48 4.92
CA ALA A 49 -18.66 6.53 5.64
C ALA A 49 -18.35 6.57 7.14
N LYS A 50 -18.13 5.40 7.77
CA LYS A 50 -17.73 5.31 9.18
C LYS A 50 -16.30 5.82 9.39
N PHE A 51 -15.38 5.51 8.48
CA PHE A 51 -14.00 5.96 8.56
C PHE A 51 -13.82 7.44 8.19
N CYS A 52 -14.60 7.92 7.22
CA CYS A 52 -14.49 9.24 6.63
C CYS A 52 -15.79 10.06 6.79
N PRO A 53 -16.27 10.29 8.04
CA PRO A 53 -17.57 10.92 8.28
C PRO A 53 -17.63 12.38 7.83
N LYS A 54 -16.47 13.03 7.65
CA LYS A 54 -16.35 14.42 7.21
C LYS A 54 -16.35 14.58 5.68
N GLU A 55 -16.15 13.51 4.93
CA GLU A 55 -16.12 13.58 3.47
C GLU A 55 -17.51 13.50 2.85
N LYS A 56 -17.68 14.20 1.72
CA LYS A 56 -18.94 14.21 0.98
C LYS A 56 -19.20 12.83 0.39
N ALA A 57 -20.47 12.42 0.29
CA ALA A 57 -20.89 11.15 -0.31
C ALA A 57 -20.26 10.87 -1.69
N PHE A 58 -20.01 11.93 -2.48
CA PHE A 58 -19.27 11.84 -3.74
C PHE A 58 -17.89 11.18 -3.58
N CYS A 59 -17.12 11.53 -2.55
CA CYS A 59 -15.79 10.97 -2.30
C CYS A 59 -15.85 9.45 -2.10
N LEU A 60 -16.81 8.99 -1.28
CA LEU A 60 -17.02 7.57 -1.00
C LEU A 60 -17.37 6.83 -2.29
N THR A 61 -18.33 7.35 -3.07
CA THR A 61 -18.73 6.75 -4.35
C THR A 61 -17.56 6.66 -5.33
N LYS A 62 -16.73 7.71 -5.41
CA LYS A 62 -15.59 7.75 -6.35
C LYS A 62 -14.47 6.81 -5.93
N ALA A 63 -14.22 6.69 -4.63
CA ALA A 63 -13.26 5.73 -4.09
C ALA A 63 -13.68 4.29 -4.41
N LEU A 64 -14.95 3.92 -4.17
CA LEU A 64 -15.49 2.59 -4.50
C LEU A 64 -15.50 2.28 -6.01
N GLN A 65 -15.57 3.31 -6.84
CA GLN A 65 -15.44 3.18 -8.30
C GLN A 65 -13.99 2.98 -8.76
N GLY A 66 -13.03 2.82 -7.84
CA GLY A 66 -11.61 2.65 -8.13
C GLY A 66 -10.93 3.89 -8.70
N GLN A 67 -11.53 5.08 -8.53
CA GLN A 67 -11.05 6.31 -9.17
C GLN A 67 -9.92 7.00 -8.41
N CYS A 68 -9.59 6.50 -7.22
CA CYS A 68 -8.42 6.95 -6.46
C CYS A 68 -7.11 6.30 -6.93
N TYR A 69 -7.15 5.25 -7.76
CA TYR A 69 -5.95 4.51 -8.16
C TYR A 69 -5.28 5.07 -9.42
N GLY A 70 -3.96 4.91 -9.46
CA GLY A 70 -3.12 5.35 -10.56
C GLY A 70 -2.76 6.83 -10.48
N LYS A 71 -2.10 7.34 -11.52
CA LYS A 71 -1.56 8.72 -11.59
C LYS A 71 -2.21 9.62 -12.65
N ASN A 72 -3.40 9.26 -13.13
CA ASN A 72 -4.12 10.12 -14.07
C ASN A 72 -4.69 11.36 -13.35
N VAL A 73 -4.99 12.42 -14.11
CA VAL A 73 -5.47 13.71 -13.56
C VAL A 73 -6.65 13.56 -12.61
N LYS A 74 -7.56 12.63 -12.93
CA LYS A 74 -8.77 12.37 -12.13
C LYS A 74 -8.42 11.74 -10.78
N ALA A 75 -7.55 10.73 -10.77
CA ALA A 75 -7.07 10.11 -9.54
C ALA A 75 -6.29 11.09 -8.67
N GLU A 76 -5.38 11.86 -9.26
CA GLU A 76 -4.61 12.87 -8.54
C GLU A 76 -5.49 13.98 -7.96
N THR A 77 -6.53 14.42 -8.68
CA THR A 77 -7.50 15.37 -8.15
C THR A 77 -8.26 14.76 -6.97
N LEU A 78 -8.75 13.52 -7.11
CA LEU A 78 -9.50 12.84 -6.06
C LEU A 78 -8.66 12.63 -4.80
N LYS A 79 -7.40 12.22 -4.90
CA LYS A 79 -6.50 12.09 -3.74
C LYS A 79 -6.36 13.40 -2.96
N ARG A 80 -6.42 14.55 -3.64
CA ARG A 80 -6.36 15.87 -3.00
C ARG A 80 -7.71 16.32 -2.42
N THR A 81 -8.81 16.06 -3.13
CA THR A 81 -10.15 16.54 -2.72
C THR A 81 -10.89 15.60 -1.77
N CYS A 82 -10.52 14.32 -1.79
CA CYS A 82 -11.13 13.21 -1.06
C CYS A 82 -10.03 12.33 -0.41
N PRO A 83 -9.10 12.93 0.37
CA PRO A 83 -7.95 12.22 0.89
C PRO A 83 -8.33 11.01 1.75
N CYS A 84 -9.33 11.12 2.63
CA CYS A 84 -9.73 10.02 3.51
C CYS A 84 -10.30 8.83 2.75
N SER A 85 -11.26 9.05 1.85
CA SER A 85 -11.84 7.94 1.09
C SER A 85 -10.78 7.29 0.19
N CYS A 86 -9.87 8.08 -0.38
CA CYS A 86 -8.77 7.54 -1.19
C CYS A 86 -7.76 6.77 -0.34
N ASP A 87 -7.37 7.26 0.83
CA ASP A 87 -6.46 6.56 1.72
C ASP A 87 -7.07 5.25 2.24
N ALA A 88 -8.37 5.25 2.56
CA ALA A 88 -9.10 4.06 2.99
C ALA A 88 -9.08 2.95 1.93
N VAL A 89 -9.32 3.25 0.66
CA VAL A 89 -9.29 2.23 -0.41
C VAL A 89 -7.88 1.79 -0.78
N HIS A 90 -6.86 2.65 -0.63
CA HIS A 90 -5.45 2.21 -0.77
C HIS A 90 -5.06 1.29 0.37
N PHE A 91 -5.44 1.62 1.60
CA PHE A 91 -5.21 0.76 2.77
C PHE A 91 -5.90 -0.59 2.61
N ASP A 92 -7.18 -0.62 2.24
CA ASP A 92 -7.93 -1.87 1.98
C ASP A 92 -7.25 -2.74 0.90
N ARG A 93 -6.72 -2.12 -0.17
CA ARG A 93 -6.07 -2.85 -1.27
C ARG A 93 -4.89 -3.69 -0.79
N ILE A 94 -3.95 -3.09 -0.08
CA ILE A 94 -2.75 -3.78 0.39
C ILE A 94 -3.07 -4.70 1.58
N GLN A 95 -3.94 -4.28 2.49
CA GLN A 95 -4.36 -5.10 3.63
C GLN A 95 -5.05 -6.39 3.20
N SER A 96 -5.95 -6.31 2.23
CA SER A 96 -6.68 -7.47 1.73
C SER A 96 -5.75 -8.46 1.03
N CYS A 97 -4.73 -7.98 0.30
CA CYS A 97 -3.68 -8.84 -0.23
C CYS A 97 -2.89 -9.53 0.90
N CYS A 98 -2.36 -8.77 1.87
CA CYS A 98 -1.59 -9.35 2.97
C CYS A 98 -2.39 -10.38 3.77
N LYS A 99 -3.68 -10.13 4.01
CA LYS A 99 -4.55 -11.10 4.68
C LYS A 99 -4.80 -12.36 3.86
N ALA A 100 -4.89 -12.23 2.54
CA ALA A 100 -5.20 -13.35 1.65
C ALA A 100 -3.99 -14.28 1.47
N VAL A 101 -2.80 -13.70 1.23
CA VAL A 101 -1.60 -14.46 0.83
C VAL A 101 -0.54 -14.55 1.93
N GLY A 102 -0.74 -13.83 3.03
CA GLY A 102 0.15 -13.85 4.19
C GLY A 102 0.13 -15.18 4.93
N ARG A 103 1.27 -15.50 5.56
CA ARG A 103 1.43 -16.70 6.39
C ARG A 103 0.83 -16.47 7.79
N ARG A 104 0.89 -17.49 8.65
CA ARG A 104 0.38 -17.44 10.03
C ARG A 104 0.82 -16.20 10.81
N GLU A 105 2.08 -15.78 10.65
CA GLU A 105 2.65 -14.60 11.32
C GLU A 105 2.15 -13.27 10.77
N MET A 106 1.56 -13.25 9.58
CA MET A 106 1.12 -12.02 8.93
C MET A 106 0.11 -11.26 9.79
N GLU A 107 -0.74 -11.95 10.56
CA GLU A 107 -1.72 -11.28 11.44
C GLU A 107 -1.05 -10.27 12.38
N PHE A 108 0.11 -10.62 12.95
CA PHE A 108 0.91 -9.73 13.78
C PHE A 108 1.55 -8.58 12.99
N CYS A 109 1.86 -8.84 11.71
CA CYS A 109 2.56 -7.92 10.82
C CYS A 109 1.64 -7.03 9.97
N LEU A 110 0.32 -7.26 10.00
CA LEU A 110 -0.68 -6.45 9.29
C LEU A 110 -0.53 -4.94 9.51
N PRO A 111 -0.12 -4.42 10.68
CA PRO A 111 0.12 -2.99 10.79
C PRO A 111 1.10 -2.48 9.72
N LEU A 112 2.14 -3.22 9.36
CA LEU A 112 3.12 -2.80 8.34
C LEU A 112 2.58 -2.91 6.90
N CYS A 113 1.47 -3.61 6.66
CA CYS A 113 0.83 -3.76 5.34
C CYS A 113 0.03 -2.51 4.95
N ARG A 114 0.75 -1.42 4.72
CA ARG A 114 0.22 -0.14 4.24
C ARG A 114 1.28 0.62 3.42
N TYR A 115 0.83 1.52 2.55
CA TYR A 115 1.72 2.29 1.67
C TYR A 115 2.49 3.41 2.38
N ASN A 116 2.02 3.85 3.54
CA ASN A 116 2.65 4.89 4.36
C ASN A 116 3.48 4.31 5.52
N THR A 117 3.87 3.04 5.45
CA THR A 117 4.82 2.45 6.41
C THR A 117 6.13 3.21 6.36
N THR A 118 6.60 3.66 7.53
CA THR A 118 7.78 4.52 7.65
C THR A 118 9.06 3.72 7.80
N LEU A 119 10.20 4.37 7.54
CA LEU A 119 11.52 3.79 7.82
C LEU A 119 11.65 3.42 9.31
N ASP A 120 11.16 4.27 10.21
CA ASP A 120 11.25 4.03 11.65
C ASP A 120 10.48 2.77 12.04
N GLU A 121 9.30 2.54 11.48
CA GLU A 121 8.51 1.34 11.77
C GLU A 121 9.16 0.06 11.21
N LEU A 122 9.86 0.17 10.08
CA LEU A 122 10.61 -0.95 9.47
C LEU A 122 11.97 -1.21 10.12
N SER A 123 12.57 -0.20 10.72
CA SER A 123 13.89 -0.28 11.36
C SER A 123 13.85 -0.46 12.88
N THR A 124 12.64 -0.52 13.47
CA THR A 124 12.41 -0.75 14.90
C THR A 124 11.74 -2.11 15.13
N GLY A 125 11.41 -2.41 16.40
CA GLY A 125 11.06 -3.76 16.85
C GLY A 125 9.98 -4.49 16.06
N LEU A 126 8.99 -3.78 15.47
CA LEU A 126 7.96 -4.43 14.65
C LEU A 126 8.52 -4.88 13.29
N GLY A 127 9.28 -4.02 12.61
CA GLY A 127 9.95 -4.35 11.36
C GLY A 127 10.86 -5.58 11.49
N TYR A 128 11.68 -5.65 12.54
CA TYR A 128 12.54 -6.81 12.80
C TYR A 128 11.78 -8.11 13.05
N LYS A 129 10.64 -8.05 13.75
CA LYS A 129 9.79 -9.23 13.99
C LYS A 129 9.03 -9.69 12.74
N CYS A 130 8.93 -8.84 11.73
CA CYS A 130 8.14 -9.07 10.52
C CYS A 130 8.99 -9.24 9.26
N VAL A 131 10.30 -9.48 9.40
CA VAL A 131 11.22 -9.69 8.26
C VAL A 131 10.80 -10.87 7.40
N SER A 132 10.28 -11.94 8.02
CA SER A 132 9.73 -13.09 7.31
C SER A 132 8.56 -12.72 6.38
N GLN A 133 7.84 -11.64 6.71
CA GLN A 133 6.68 -11.15 5.97
C GLN A 133 7.03 -10.07 4.94
N LEU A 134 8.30 -9.66 4.84
CA LEU A 134 8.72 -8.62 3.90
C LEU A 134 8.48 -9.00 2.43
N THR A 135 8.68 -10.28 2.08
CA THR A 135 8.38 -10.80 0.74
C THR A 135 6.91 -10.56 0.39
N THR A 136 6.00 -10.90 1.30
CA THR A 136 4.56 -10.69 1.13
C THR A 136 4.19 -9.22 1.06
N TRP A 137 4.77 -8.39 1.94
CA TRP A 137 4.57 -6.95 1.90
C TRP A 137 4.95 -6.36 0.54
N ALA A 138 6.13 -6.72 0.02
CA ALA A 138 6.63 -6.21 -1.25
C ALA A 138 5.74 -6.64 -2.43
N TYR A 139 5.34 -7.92 -2.45
CA TYR A 139 4.40 -8.46 -3.44
C TYR A 139 3.06 -7.70 -3.44
N CYS A 140 2.46 -7.54 -2.26
CA CYS A 140 1.17 -6.88 -2.10
C CYS A 140 1.21 -5.38 -2.38
N ALA A 141 2.28 -4.69 -1.98
CA ALA A 141 2.47 -3.29 -2.29
C ALA A 141 2.64 -3.08 -3.80
N ALA A 142 3.40 -3.94 -4.49
CA ALA A 142 3.61 -3.83 -5.92
C ALA A 142 2.36 -4.16 -6.74
N ASP A 143 1.41 -4.92 -6.19
CA ASP A 143 0.21 -5.39 -6.89
C ASP A 143 0.59 -6.01 -8.26
N VAL A 144 1.63 -6.84 -8.24
CA VAL A 144 2.22 -7.52 -9.41
C VAL A 144 2.64 -6.56 -10.54
N GLY A 145 2.82 -5.27 -10.24
CA GLY A 145 3.28 -4.26 -11.17
C GLY A 145 4.80 -4.12 -11.19
N ASP A 146 5.41 -4.06 -12.38
CA ASP A 146 6.81 -3.66 -12.49
C ASP A 146 6.94 -2.14 -12.42
N ASN A 147 7.44 -1.63 -11.28
CA ASN A 147 7.63 -0.20 -11.05
C ASN A 147 9.08 0.26 -11.28
N THR A 148 9.93 -0.59 -11.89
CA THR A 148 11.36 -0.31 -12.07
C THR A 148 11.63 0.98 -12.83
N ALA A 149 10.83 1.29 -13.86
CA ALA A 149 10.99 2.53 -14.63
C ALA A 149 10.77 3.78 -13.75
N CYS A 150 9.71 3.76 -12.94
CA CYS A 150 9.38 4.82 -11.97
C CYS A 150 10.50 4.98 -10.93
N CYS A 151 11.01 3.87 -10.40
CA CYS A 151 12.05 3.86 -9.40
C CYS A 151 13.40 4.38 -9.93
N LYS A 152 13.82 3.93 -11.12
CA LYS A 152 15.05 4.41 -11.77
C LYS A 152 15.00 5.91 -12.02
N GLN A 153 13.86 6.43 -12.50
CA GLN A 153 13.66 7.86 -12.71
C GLN A 153 13.79 8.66 -11.41
N ARG A 154 13.44 8.07 -10.27
CA ARG A 154 13.51 8.69 -8.93
C ARG A 154 14.82 8.39 -8.18
N GLY A 155 15.83 7.82 -8.86
CA GLY A 155 17.17 7.65 -8.29
C GLY A 155 17.31 6.50 -7.28
N ILE A 156 16.41 5.50 -7.33
CA ILE A 156 16.57 4.28 -6.52
C ILE A 156 17.74 3.46 -7.06
N ALA A 157 18.62 3.04 -6.14
CA ALA A 157 19.82 2.29 -6.47
C ALA A 157 19.49 0.93 -7.13
N PRO A 158 20.28 0.45 -8.11
CA PRO A 158 20.01 -0.80 -8.83
C PRO A 158 19.75 -2.02 -7.95
N GLU A 159 20.50 -2.15 -6.86
CA GLU A 159 20.39 -3.22 -5.86
C GLU A 159 19.05 -3.25 -5.12
N CYS A 160 18.32 -2.13 -5.11
CA CYS A 160 17.01 -2.00 -4.45
C CYS A 160 15.81 -2.14 -5.40
N LEU A 161 16.04 -2.39 -6.70
CA LEU A 161 14.96 -2.48 -7.68
C LEU A 161 14.08 -3.74 -7.52
N SER A 162 14.53 -4.73 -6.75
CA SER A 162 13.71 -5.88 -6.31
C SER A 162 12.44 -5.43 -5.59
N PHE A 163 12.55 -4.42 -4.71
CA PHE A 163 11.40 -3.81 -4.04
C PHE A 163 10.42 -3.18 -5.03
N CYS A 164 10.93 -2.48 -6.05
CA CYS A 164 10.10 -1.86 -7.07
C CYS A 164 9.28 -2.87 -7.89
N LYS A 165 9.77 -4.11 -8.01
CA LYS A 165 9.05 -5.21 -8.65
C LYS A 165 8.13 -5.97 -7.70
N GLY A 166 8.26 -5.77 -6.38
CA GLY A 166 7.60 -6.58 -5.37
C GLY A 166 8.18 -7.99 -5.24
N ASP A 167 9.42 -8.21 -5.68
CA ASP A 167 10.10 -9.51 -5.65
C ASP A 167 11.33 -9.41 -4.73
N VAL A 168 11.07 -9.45 -3.44
CA VAL A 168 12.08 -9.32 -2.37
C VAL A 168 12.17 -10.65 -1.63
N PRO A 169 12.93 -11.63 -2.12
CA PRO A 169 13.04 -12.92 -1.45
C PRO A 169 13.78 -12.73 -0.12
N THR A 170 13.05 -12.88 0.98
CA THR A 170 13.60 -12.98 2.32
C THR A 170 13.51 -14.45 2.75
N CYS A 171 14.60 -15.20 2.64
CA CYS A 171 14.61 -16.64 2.98
C CYS A 171 15.32 -16.95 4.30
N ASP A 172 16.07 -15.98 4.84
CA ASP A 172 16.86 -16.13 6.05
C ASP A 172 17.04 -14.76 6.74
N LEU A 173 17.56 -14.79 7.96
CA LEU A 173 17.88 -13.57 8.70
C LEU A 173 18.98 -12.73 8.03
N GLN A 174 19.83 -13.31 7.17
CA GLN A 174 20.87 -12.55 6.44
C GLN A 174 20.28 -11.62 5.39
N SER A 175 19.12 -11.99 4.84
CA SER A 175 18.35 -11.18 3.90
C SER A 175 18.00 -9.80 4.47
N LEU A 176 17.84 -9.69 5.80
CA LEU A 176 17.61 -8.42 6.49
C LEU A 176 18.73 -7.42 6.23
N PHE A 177 19.99 -7.83 6.38
CA PHE A 177 21.15 -6.95 6.19
C PHE A 177 21.31 -6.54 4.72
N THR A 178 20.94 -7.44 3.80
CA THR A 178 20.97 -7.15 2.36
C THR A 178 19.98 -6.04 1.99
N TYR A 179 18.79 -6.05 2.60
CA TYR A 179 17.73 -5.12 2.24
C TYR A 179 17.64 -3.88 3.12
N GLN A 180 18.28 -3.87 4.29
CA GLN A 180 18.28 -2.73 5.21
C GLN A 180 18.66 -1.40 4.52
N PRO A 181 19.69 -1.32 3.65
CA PRO A 181 20.02 -0.07 2.95
C PRO A 181 18.90 0.44 2.03
N CYS A 182 18.02 -0.45 1.56
CA CYS A 182 16.92 -0.12 0.66
C CYS A 182 15.73 0.51 1.39
N LEU A 183 15.60 0.31 2.71
CA LEU A 183 14.48 0.85 3.50
C LEU A 183 14.43 2.39 3.46
N ARG A 184 15.57 3.06 3.24
CA ARG A 184 15.62 4.52 3.05
C ARG A 184 14.78 5.00 1.84
N TYR A 185 14.55 4.12 0.87
CA TYR A 185 13.76 4.41 -0.32
C TYR A 185 12.28 4.05 -0.17
N ILE A 186 11.83 3.53 0.98
CA ILE A 186 10.50 2.92 1.12
C ILE A 186 9.38 3.85 0.68
N GLY A 187 9.40 5.13 1.09
CA GLY A 187 8.37 6.10 0.69
C GLY A 187 8.39 6.41 -0.81
N THR A 188 9.56 6.38 -1.45
CA THR A 188 9.68 6.58 -2.90
C THR A 188 9.20 5.34 -3.66
N ILE A 189 9.51 4.14 -3.14
CA ILE A 189 9.07 2.85 -3.66
C ILE A 189 7.54 2.74 -3.59
N THR A 190 6.94 2.99 -2.42
CA THR A 190 5.48 2.90 -2.24
C THR A 190 4.75 3.96 -3.05
N HIS A 191 5.31 5.16 -3.22
CA HIS A 191 4.76 6.14 -4.15
C HIS A 191 4.71 5.61 -5.58
N CYS A 192 5.80 4.99 -6.06
CA CYS A 192 5.81 4.34 -7.37
C CYS A 192 4.79 3.21 -7.50
N HIS A 193 4.63 2.39 -6.47
CA HIS A 193 3.59 1.36 -6.44
C HIS A 193 2.18 1.96 -6.58
N MET A 194 1.86 2.99 -5.79
CA MET A 194 0.55 3.66 -5.83
C MET A 194 0.25 4.30 -7.18
N GLU A 195 1.26 4.86 -7.88
CA GLU A 195 1.10 5.40 -9.24
C GLU A 195 0.68 4.34 -10.27
N ASN A 196 1.05 3.07 -10.04
CA ASN A 196 0.85 1.95 -10.97
C ASN A 196 -0.32 1.06 -10.56
N LEU A 197 -1.10 1.46 -9.54
CA LEU A 197 -2.33 0.77 -9.19
C LEU A 197 -3.41 1.01 -10.23
N HIS A 198 -4.24 -0.01 -10.43
CA HIS A 198 -5.46 0.06 -11.24
C HIS A 198 -6.66 -0.24 -10.36
N SER A 199 -7.85 0.10 -10.86
CA SER A 199 -9.11 -0.23 -10.20
C SER A 199 -9.25 -1.72 -9.89
N VAL A 200 -8.66 -2.59 -10.73
CA VAL A 200 -8.69 -4.04 -10.56
C VAL A 200 -7.44 -4.57 -9.84
N PRO A 201 -7.58 -5.36 -8.76
CA PRO A 201 -6.53 -6.23 -8.21
C PRO A 201 -5.82 -7.06 -9.25
N ARG A 202 -4.48 -7.03 -9.22
CA ARG A 202 -3.65 -7.94 -10.03
C ARG A 202 -2.95 -9.00 -9.20
N TRP A 203 -2.88 -8.84 -7.88
CA TRP A 203 -2.39 -9.89 -7.00
C TRP A 203 -3.24 -11.15 -7.13
N ASP A 204 -2.58 -12.29 -7.02
CA ASP A 204 -3.15 -13.63 -7.13
C ASP A 204 -3.44 -14.14 -5.71
N PRO A 205 -4.71 -14.47 -5.38
CA PRO A 205 -5.07 -14.99 -4.05
C PRO A 205 -4.37 -16.31 -3.69
N GLU A 206 -3.91 -17.07 -4.68
CA GLU A 206 -3.21 -18.34 -4.47
C GLU A 206 -1.68 -18.16 -4.50
N TRP A 207 -1.19 -16.92 -4.56
CA TRP A 207 0.25 -16.66 -4.53
C TRP A 207 0.84 -17.08 -3.20
N THR A 208 2.02 -17.71 -3.27
CA THR A 208 2.81 -18.09 -2.10
C THR A 208 4.21 -17.53 -2.20
N ALA A 209 4.72 -16.97 -1.09
CA ALA A 209 6.13 -16.60 -1.00
C ALA A 209 7.02 -17.82 -1.26
N ARG A 210 8.05 -17.64 -2.10
CA ARG A 210 8.97 -18.72 -2.51
C ARG A 210 9.74 -19.32 -1.34
N CYS A 211 10.08 -18.50 -0.36
CA CYS A 211 10.82 -18.94 0.81
C CYS A 211 9.84 -19.53 1.84
N ASP A 212 10.06 -20.78 2.25
CA ASP A 212 9.51 -21.31 3.48
C ASP A 212 10.44 -20.90 4.62
N TRP A 213 9.98 -19.99 5.48
CA TRP A 213 10.59 -19.82 6.79
C TRP A 213 10.14 -21.01 7.63
N ASP A 214 10.83 -22.13 7.48
CA ASP A 214 10.55 -23.30 8.31
C ASP A 214 10.88 -22.93 9.76
N GLU A 215 9.91 -23.17 10.66
CA GLU A 215 9.97 -22.95 12.12
C GLU A 215 11.02 -23.82 12.84
N SER A 216 12.07 -24.29 12.15
CA SER A 216 13.14 -25.10 12.72
C SER A 216 14.37 -24.25 13.03
N ASP A 217 14.26 -23.43 14.07
CA ASP A 217 15.35 -23.04 14.97
C ASP A 217 14.78 -22.72 16.37
#